data_AF-A0A225LYJ4-F1
#
_entry.id   AF-A0A225LYJ4-F1
#
_cell.length_a   1.000
_cell.length_b   1.000
_cell.length_c   1.000
_cell.angle_alpha   90.00
_cell.angle_beta   90.00
_cell.angle_gamma   90.00
#
_symmetry.space_group_name_H-M   'P 1'
#
loop_
_entity.id
_entity.type
_entity.pdbx_description
1 polymer ?
#
loop_
_entity_poly.entity_id
_entity_poly.type
_entity_poly.pdbx_seq_one_letter_code
_entity_poly.pdbx_strand_id
1 'polypeptide(L)'
;MHIKQKQDFWSGVMFIVIGLGFSWGATSYSLGTAARMGPGYFPFWLGIVMAVLGAIVLLSALGKKAEDVELEKFDYKIAAIVVGSTALAGVALDFLGVYITIFLYVVISSLAAHDFNWKVAVANGVFLVLFVWLAFIKGLGLIFPLWPSFLGN
;
A
#
# COMPACT_ATOMS: atom_id res chain seq x y z
N MET A 1 -16.76 -27.11 11.37
CA MET A 1 -16.91 -25.79 10.71
C MET A 1 -16.51 -25.97 9.26
N HIS A 2 -17.44 -25.86 8.31
CA HIS A 2 -17.08 -25.75 6.89
C HIS A 2 -16.79 -24.27 6.62
N ILE A 3 -15.57 -23.97 6.16
CA ILE A 3 -15.20 -22.62 5.74
C ILE A 3 -15.88 -22.39 4.38
N LYS A 4 -16.92 -21.56 4.36
CA LYS A 4 -17.67 -21.22 3.15
C LYS A 4 -16.95 -20.16 2.32
N GLN A 5 -16.45 -19.12 2.98
CA GLN A 5 -15.72 -18.03 2.33
C GLN A 5 -14.20 -18.30 2.40
N LYS A 6 -13.68 -19.16 1.51
CA LYS A 6 -12.27 -19.59 1.57
C LYS A 6 -11.32 -18.44 1.22
N GLN A 7 -11.70 -17.57 0.28
CA GLN A 7 -10.89 -16.43 -0.16
C GLN A 7 -10.62 -15.43 0.97
N ASP A 8 -11.66 -15.00 1.68
CA ASP A 8 -11.50 -14.07 2.80
C ASP A 8 -10.78 -14.71 3.98
N PHE A 9 -11.02 -16.00 4.24
CA PHE A 9 -10.29 -16.73 5.27
C PHE A 9 -8.77 -16.66 5.03
N TRP A 10 -8.31 -17.05 3.83
CA TRP A 10 -6.88 -17.04 3.51
C TRP A 10 -6.30 -15.63 3.38
N SER A 11 -7.07 -14.67 2.86
CA SER A 11 -6.64 -13.26 2.82
C SER A 11 -6.49 -12.67 4.22
N GLY A 12 -7.40 -13.01 5.14
CA GLY A 12 -7.31 -12.63 6.55
C GLY A 12 -6.10 -13.26 7.25
N VAL A 13 -5.83 -14.55 7.03
CA VAL A 13 -4.60 -15.21 7.52
C VAL A 13 -3.36 -14.49 6.98
N MET A 14 -3.32 -14.19 5.68
CA MET A 14 -2.20 -13.49 5.05
C MET A 14 -1.93 -12.13 5.71
N PHE A 15 -2.96 -11.30 5.90
CA PHE A 15 -2.82 -9.99 6.56
C PHE A 15 -2.38 -10.08 8.02
N ILE A 16 -2.85 -11.09 8.77
CA ILE A 16 -2.38 -11.33 10.14
C ILE A 16 -0.90 -11.70 10.15
N VAL A 17 -0.50 -12.70 9.35
CA VAL A 17 0.88 -13.20 9.34
C VAL A 17 1.86 -12.13 8.88
N ILE A 18 1.55 -11.44 7.77
CA ILE A 18 2.40 -10.38 7.23
C ILE A 18 2.41 -9.19 8.20
N GLY A 19 1.25 -8.76 8.71
CA GLY A 19 1.13 -7.63 9.62
C GLY A 19 1.93 -7.85 10.91
N LEU A 20 1.75 -9.00 11.57
CA LEU A 20 2.52 -9.36 12.77
C LEU A 20 4.01 -9.54 12.46
N GLY A 21 4.36 -10.07 11.29
CA GLY A 21 5.75 -10.18 10.85
C GLY A 21 6.43 -8.82 10.73
N PHE A 22 5.79 -7.85 10.08
CA PHE A 22 6.30 -6.48 10.00
C PHE A 22 6.34 -5.79 11.37
N SER A 23 5.30 -5.95 12.19
CA SER A 23 5.28 -5.39 13.54
C SER A 23 6.41 -5.95 14.40
N TRP A 24 6.65 -7.27 14.35
CA TRP A 24 7.78 -7.87 15.03
C TRP A 24 9.09 -7.31 14.48
N GLY A 25 9.32 -7.38 13.16
CA GLY A 25 10.57 -6.88 12.55
C GLY A 25 10.84 -5.41 12.90
N ALA A 26 9.80 -4.58 12.98
CA ALA A 26 9.88 -3.18 13.36
C ALA A 26 10.38 -2.95 14.81
N THR A 27 10.22 -3.93 15.71
CA THR A 27 10.73 -3.83 17.10
C THR A 27 12.26 -3.84 17.17
N SER A 28 12.93 -4.29 16.11
CA SER A 28 14.40 -4.20 16.00
C SER A 28 14.89 -2.79 15.65
N TYR A 29 13.97 -1.89 15.29
CA TYR A 29 14.26 -0.50 14.97
C TYR A 29 13.74 0.44 16.06
N SER A 30 14.35 1.62 16.19
CA SER A 30 13.82 2.66 17.08
C SER A 30 12.43 3.09 16.61
N LEU A 31 11.45 3.02 17.51
CA LEU A 31 10.11 3.56 17.28
C LEU A 31 10.09 5.08 17.42
N GLY A 32 10.93 5.67 18.28
CA GLY A 32 10.87 7.10 18.58
C GLY A 32 9.55 7.51 19.25
N THR A 33 9.00 8.66 18.87
CA THR A 33 7.69 9.15 19.36
C THR A 33 6.77 9.49 18.20
N ALA A 34 5.48 9.72 18.45
CA ALA A 34 4.55 10.16 17.41
C ALA A 34 4.98 11.48 16.74
N ALA A 35 5.65 12.36 17.49
CA ALA A 35 6.17 13.63 16.97
C ALA A 35 7.54 13.50 16.27
N ARG A 36 8.28 12.44 16.56
CA ARG A 36 9.58 12.11 15.95
C ARG A 36 9.64 10.62 15.67
N MET A 37 8.94 10.23 14.61
CA MET A 37 8.79 8.83 14.23
C MET A 37 10.15 8.26 13.83
N GLY A 38 10.59 7.22 14.52
CA GLY A 38 11.75 6.44 14.11
C GLY A 38 11.41 5.49 12.94
N PRO A 39 12.42 4.85 12.32
CA PRO A 39 12.21 3.99 11.15
C PRO A 39 11.28 2.80 11.42
N GLY A 40 11.18 2.35 12.68
CA GLY A 40 10.25 1.28 13.07
C GLY A 40 8.81 1.75 13.29
N TYR A 41 8.55 3.05 13.47
CA TYR A 41 7.23 3.53 13.91
C TYR A 41 6.12 3.19 12.91
N PHE A 42 6.35 3.53 11.65
CA PHE A 42 5.34 3.33 10.60
C PHE A 42 5.12 1.84 10.30
N PRO A 43 6.16 1.01 10.05
CA PRO A 43 5.97 -0.43 9.84
C PRO A 43 5.31 -1.13 11.04
N PHE A 44 5.63 -0.72 12.27
CA PHE A 44 5.04 -1.31 13.47
C PHE A 44 3.52 -1.13 13.50
N TRP A 45 3.06 0.13 13.48
CA TRP A 45 1.64 0.45 13.59
C TRP A 45 0.85 0.01 12.36
N LEU A 46 1.42 0.16 11.16
CA LEU A 46 0.80 -0.36 9.93
C LEU A 46 0.61 -1.87 10.01
N GLY A 47 1.61 -2.61 10.49
CA GLY A 47 1.51 -4.06 10.70
C GLY A 47 0.43 -4.46 11.70
N ILE A 48 0.27 -3.70 12.80
CA ILE A 48 -0.80 -3.93 13.79
C ILE A 48 -2.17 -3.70 13.15
N VAL A 49 -2.36 -2.59 12.43
CA VAL A 49 -3.61 -2.29 11.73
C VAL A 49 -3.92 -3.38 10.70
N MET A 50 -2.94 -3.83 9.93
CA MET A 50 -3.09 -4.94 8.99
C MET A 50 -3.52 -6.22 9.70
N ALA A 51 -2.91 -6.56 10.84
CA ALA A 51 -3.28 -7.76 11.59
C ALA A 51 -4.69 -7.68 12.16
N VAL A 52 -5.12 -6.51 12.66
CA VAL A 52 -6.49 -6.29 13.14
C VAL A 52 -7.50 -6.41 12.01
N LEU A 53 -7.25 -5.75 10.87
CA LEU A 53 -8.12 -5.85 9.69
C LEU A 53 -8.18 -7.30 9.18
N GLY A 54 -7.05 -8.00 9.14
CA GLY A 54 -6.98 -9.41 8.78
C GLY A 54 -7.79 -10.31 9.72
N ALA A 55 -7.74 -10.05 11.04
CA ALA A 55 -8.56 -10.75 12.02
C ALA A 55 -10.06 -10.50 11.81
N ILE A 56 -10.47 -9.27 11.53
CA ILE A 56 -11.87 -8.93 11.22
C ILE A 56 -12.35 -9.69 9.97
N VAL A 57 -11.55 -9.71 8.91
CA VAL A 57 -11.87 -10.42 7.65
C VAL A 57 -11.95 -11.94 7.90
N LEU A 58 -10.98 -12.51 8.61
CA LEU A 58 -10.95 -13.94 8.95
C LEU A 58 -12.16 -14.36 9.78
N LEU A 59 -12.50 -13.60 10.83
CA LEU A 59 -13.67 -13.88 11.68
C LEU A 59 -14.98 -13.76 10.89
N SER A 60 -15.07 -12.80 9.96
CA SER A 60 -16.22 -12.64 9.08
C SER A 60 -16.40 -13.85 8.16
N ALA A 61 -15.30 -14.41 7.65
CA ALA A 61 -15.31 -15.62 6.82
C ALA A 61 -15.79 -16.89 7.55
N LEU A 62 -15.65 -16.93 8.89
CA LEU A 62 -16.13 -18.02 9.75
C LEU A 62 -17.60 -17.86 10.17
N GLY A 63 -18.22 -16.72 9.86
CA GLY A 63 -19.60 -16.41 10.24
C GLY A 63 -20.64 -17.30 9.53
N LYS A 64 -21.76 -17.59 10.21
CA LYS A 64 -22.86 -18.42 9.65
C LYS A 64 -23.49 -17.85 8.37
N LYS A 65 -23.34 -16.54 8.15
CA LYS A 65 -23.85 -15.79 6.98
C LYS A 65 -22.84 -15.70 5.83
N ALA A 66 -21.65 -16.29 5.96
CA ALA A 66 -20.65 -16.27 4.91
C ALA A 66 -21.17 -17.00 3.66
N GLU A 67 -21.04 -16.35 2.51
CA GLU A 67 -21.31 -16.96 1.21
C GLU A 67 -20.28 -18.05 0.90
N ASP A 68 -20.64 -18.98 0.02
CA ASP A 68 -19.73 -20.03 -0.41
C ASP A 68 -18.93 -19.49 -1.61
N VAL A 69 -17.69 -19.10 -1.36
CA VAL A 69 -16.77 -18.56 -2.36
C VAL A 69 -15.51 -19.39 -2.35
N GLU A 70 -15.23 -20.00 -3.50
CA GLU A 70 -14.01 -20.76 -3.72
C GLU A 70 -12.80 -19.84 -3.90
N LEU A 71 -11.61 -20.41 -3.69
CA LEU A 71 -10.37 -19.69 -3.94
C LEU A 71 -10.15 -19.58 -5.45
N GLU A 72 -10.18 -18.36 -5.96
CA GLU A 72 -9.69 -18.08 -7.29
C GLU A 72 -8.18 -18.30 -7.39
N LYS A 73 -7.69 -18.51 -8.61
CA LYS A 73 -6.26 -18.68 -8.86
C LYS A 73 -5.53 -17.38 -8.60
N PHE A 74 -4.35 -17.47 -7.98
CA PHE A 74 -3.50 -16.31 -7.74
C PHE A 74 -3.06 -15.67 -9.06
N ASP A 75 -3.37 -14.39 -9.25
CA ASP A 75 -2.96 -13.64 -10.44
C ASP A 75 -1.56 -13.04 -10.24
N TYR A 76 -0.55 -13.82 -10.66
CA TYR A 76 0.85 -13.40 -10.62
C TYR A 76 1.13 -12.14 -11.44
N LYS A 77 0.33 -11.86 -12.49
CA LYS A 77 0.52 -10.67 -13.32
C LYS A 77 0.10 -9.43 -12.55
N ILE A 78 -1.06 -9.45 -11.90
CA ILE A 78 -1.51 -8.35 -11.03
C ILE A 78 -0.51 -8.11 -9.90
N ALA A 79 -0.08 -9.17 -9.22
CA ALA A 79 0.92 -9.08 -8.15
C ALA A 79 2.24 -8.46 -8.65
N ALA A 80 2.74 -8.91 -9.80
CA ALA A 80 3.98 -8.39 -10.39
C ALA A 80 3.85 -6.91 -10.79
N ILE A 81 2.72 -6.48 -11.33
CA ILE A 81 2.49 -5.07 -11.69
C ILE A 81 2.48 -4.19 -10.45
N VAL A 82 1.77 -4.59 -9.38
CA VAL A 82 1.66 -3.77 -8.16
C VAL A 82 3.00 -3.73 -7.40
N VAL A 83 3.66 -4.87 -7.19
CA VAL A 83 4.96 -4.90 -6.51
C VAL A 83 6.02 -4.20 -7.36
N GLY A 84 6.00 -4.42 -8.67
CA GLY A 84 6.93 -3.80 -9.61
C GLY A 84 6.76 -2.28 -9.69
N SER A 85 5.52 -1.78 -9.69
CA SER A 85 5.26 -0.33 -9.68
C SER A 85 5.72 0.32 -8.37
N THR A 86 5.52 -0.33 -7.23
CA THR A 86 6.02 0.16 -5.93
C THR A 86 7.55 0.20 -5.90
N ALA A 87 8.22 -0.86 -6.38
CA ALA A 87 9.68 -0.90 -6.45
C ALA A 87 10.23 0.17 -7.41
N LEU A 88 9.62 0.32 -8.58
CA LEU A 88 9.96 1.36 -9.55
C LEU A 88 9.82 2.75 -8.94
N ALA A 89 8.72 3.01 -8.21
CA ALA A 89 8.50 4.29 -7.56
C ALA A 89 9.59 4.60 -6.51
N GLY A 90 10.00 3.60 -5.72
CA GLY A 90 11.08 3.75 -4.75
C GLY A 90 12.42 4.14 -5.38
N VAL A 91 12.78 3.51 -6.51
CA VAL A 91 14.03 3.82 -7.24
C VAL A 91 13.93 5.15 -7.99
N ALA A 92 12.76 5.47 -8.54
CA ALA A 92 12.56 6.65 -9.36
C ALA A 92 12.39 7.94 -8.54
N LEU A 93 12.05 7.85 -7.25
CA LEU A 93 11.69 9.01 -6.42
C LEU A 93 12.79 10.07 -6.38
N ASP A 94 14.03 9.68 -6.13
CA ASP A 94 15.16 10.60 -6.03
C ASP A 94 15.53 11.20 -7.40
N PHE A 95 15.27 10.48 -8.49
CA PHE A 95 15.65 10.90 -9.83
C PHE A 95 14.58 11.78 -10.51
N LEU A 96 13.31 11.38 -10.44
CA LEU A 96 12.17 12.03 -11.10
C LEU A 96 11.42 13.01 -10.20
N GLY A 97 11.66 12.96 -8.89
CA GLY A 97 10.95 13.77 -7.91
C GLY A 97 9.52 13.28 -7.65
N VAL A 98 8.91 13.86 -6.62
CA VAL A 98 7.60 13.46 -6.07
C VAL A 98 6.48 13.53 -7.11
N TYR A 99 6.40 14.61 -7.89
CA TYR A 99 5.26 14.82 -8.80
C TYR A 99 5.19 13.75 -9.89
N ILE A 100 6.31 13.48 -10.56
CA ILE A 100 6.36 12.54 -11.67
C ILE A 100 6.29 11.11 -11.14
N THR A 101 7.00 10.80 -10.05
CA THR A 101 7.03 9.45 -9.47
C THR A 101 5.65 8.99 -9.02
N ILE A 102 4.91 9.85 -8.31
CA ILE A 102 3.57 9.49 -7.83
C ILE A 102 2.59 9.36 -8.98
N PHE A 103 2.63 10.28 -9.95
CA PHE A 103 1.78 10.20 -11.13
C PHE A 103 2.00 8.88 -11.89
N LEU A 104 3.26 8.53 -12.17
CA LEU A 104 3.61 7.28 -12.84
C LEU A 104 3.20 6.07 -12.00
N TYR A 105 3.46 6.09 -10.70
CA TYR A 105 3.07 5.01 -9.79
C TYR A 105 1.56 4.73 -9.86
N VAL A 106 0.73 5.77 -9.81
CA VAL A 106 -0.74 5.63 -9.86
C VAL A 106 -1.18 5.10 -11.22
N VAL A 107 -0.65 5.64 -12.32
CA VAL A 107 -1.02 5.22 -13.67
C VAL A 107 -0.61 3.76 -13.93
N ILE A 108 0.62 3.38 -13.59
CA ILE A 108 1.13 2.01 -13.78
C ILE A 108 0.37 1.03 -12.89
N SER A 109 0.13 1.37 -11.62
CA SER A 109 -0.63 0.49 -10.71
C SER A 109 -2.09 0.34 -11.16
N SER A 110 -2.66 1.37 -11.78
CA SER A 110 -4.03 1.30 -12.32
C SER A 110 -4.16 0.29 -13.47
N LEU A 111 -3.07 -0.05 -14.17
CA LEU A 111 -3.07 -1.10 -15.21
C LEU A 111 -3.36 -2.50 -14.66
N ALA A 112 -3.23 -2.69 -13.34
CA ALA A 112 -3.58 -3.95 -12.67
C ALA A 112 -5.09 -4.09 -12.41
N ALA A 113 -5.87 -3.02 -12.61
CA ALA A 113 -7.32 -3.06 -12.44
C ALA A 113 -7.99 -3.87 -13.56
N HIS A 114 -9.01 -4.65 -13.21
CA HIS A 114 -9.81 -5.40 -14.19
C HIS A 114 -10.53 -4.46 -15.17
N ASP A 115 -11.07 -3.34 -14.66
CA ASP A 115 -11.74 -2.29 -15.46
C ASP A 115 -10.86 -1.04 -15.57
N PHE A 116 -9.89 -1.07 -16.49
CA PHE A 116 -8.99 0.06 -16.68
C PHE A 116 -9.64 1.21 -17.45
N ASN A 117 -9.62 2.40 -16.85
CA ASN A 117 -10.02 3.64 -17.53
C ASN A 117 -8.91 4.70 -17.39
N TRP A 118 -8.31 5.06 -18.52
CA TRP A 118 -7.21 6.05 -18.57
C TRP A 118 -7.60 7.41 -17.98
N LYS A 119 -8.85 7.86 -18.18
CA LYS A 119 -9.32 9.14 -17.63
C LYS A 119 -9.38 9.10 -16.11
N VAL A 120 -9.84 7.99 -15.54
CA VAL A 120 -9.92 7.78 -14.09
C VAL A 120 -8.51 7.65 -13.51
N ALA A 121 -7.62 6.89 -14.16
CA ALA A 121 -6.23 6.72 -13.73
C ALA A 121 -5.47 8.06 -13.70
N VAL A 122 -5.57 8.86 -14.76
CA VAL A 122 -4.93 10.18 -14.83
C VAL A 122 -5.53 11.15 -13.82
N ALA A 123 -6.86 11.19 -13.68
CA ALA A 123 -7.53 12.04 -12.69
C ALA A 123 -7.09 11.68 -11.26
N ASN A 124 -7.06 10.39 -10.91
CA ASN A 124 -6.56 9.91 -9.62
C ASN A 124 -5.08 10.23 -9.43
N GLY A 125 -4.26 10.10 -10.48
CA GLY A 125 -2.84 10.46 -10.45
C GLY A 125 -2.64 11.93 -10.12
N VAL A 126 -3.33 12.83 -10.82
CA VAL A 126 -3.27 14.28 -10.54
C VAL A 126 -3.76 14.59 -9.13
N PHE A 127 -4.88 14.00 -8.72
CA PHE A 127 -5.42 14.19 -7.37
C PHE A 127 -4.44 13.73 -6.29
N LEU A 128 -3.84 12.55 -6.43
CA LEU A 128 -2.89 12.02 -5.43
C LEU A 128 -1.59 12.81 -5.39
N VAL A 129 -1.10 13.30 -6.53
CA VAL A 129 0.04 14.23 -6.55
C VAL A 129 -0.28 15.50 -5.76
N LEU A 130 -1.45 16.11 -6.00
CA LEU A 130 -1.89 17.30 -5.26
C LEU A 130 -2.06 17.00 -3.77
N PHE A 131 -2.68 15.87 -3.43
CA PHE A 131 -2.87 15.45 -2.04
C PHE A 131 -1.55 15.25 -1.32
N VAL A 132 -0.58 14.56 -1.94
CA VAL A 132 0.74 14.34 -1.34
C VAL A 132 1.49 15.67 -1.19
N TRP A 133 1.39 16.56 -2.16
CA TRP A 133 1.96 17.90 -2.03
C TRP A 133 1.34 18.69 -0.86
N LEU A 134 0.00 18.66 -0.76
CA LEU A 134 -0.69 19.33 0.33
C LEU A 134 -0.38 18.74 1.70
N ALA A 135 -0.39 17.41 1.83
CA ALA A 135 -0.20 16.74 3.11
C ALA A 135 1.26 16.82 3.58
N PHE A 136 2.21 16.45 2.74
CA PHE A 136 3.59 16.25 3.16
C PHE A 136 4.45 17.50 3.04
N ILE A 137 4.27 18.29 1.97
CA ILE A 137 5.11 19.46 1.73
C ILE A 137 4.49 20.67 2.41
N LYS A 138 3.22 20.97 2.11
CA LYS A 138 2.56 22.14 2.70
C LYS A 138 2.10 21.90 4.14
N GLY A 139 1.58 20.72 4.45
CA GLY A 139 1.02 20.39 5.77
C GLY A 139 2.11 20.05 6.79
N LEU A 140 3.02 19.14 6.44
CA LEU A 140 4.08 18.66 7.34
C LEU A 140 5.42 19.38 7.16
N GLY A 141 5.62 20.17 6.10
CA GLY A 141 6.88 20.87 5.87
C GLY A 141 8.05 19.96 5.47
N LEU A 142 7.78 18.78 4.92
CA LEU A 142 8.83 17.85 4.52
C LEU A 142 9.56 18.35 3.27
N ILE A 143 10.89 18.21 3.28
CA ILE A 143 11.77 18.57 2.18
C ILE A 143 11.97 17.32 1.31
N PHE A 144 11.36 17.31 0.14
CA PHE A 144 11.52 16.25 -0.86
C PHE A 144 11.94 16.83 -2.22
N PRO A 145 12.63 16.06 -3.08
CA PRO A 145 12.85 16.45 -4.46
C PRO A 145 11.51 16.50 -5.20
N LEU A 146 11.06 17.69 -5.61
CA LEU A 146 9.75 17.85 -6.25
C LEU A 146 9.80 17.57 -7.74
N TRP A 147 10.86 18.08 -8.36
CA TRP A 147 11.16 17.97 -9.78
C TRP A 147 12.31 17.01 -10.00
N PRO A 148 12.46 16.50 -11.23
CA PRO A 148 13.59 15.67 -11.57
C PRO A 148 14.93 16.34 -11.32
N SER A 149 15.88 15.55 -10.84
CA SER A 149 17.26 15.96 -10.54
C SER A 149 17.98 16.60 -11.74
N PHE A 150 17.59 16.27 -12.96
CA PHE A 150 18.15 16.84 -14.19
C PHE A 150 17.46 18.12 -14.68
N LEU A 151 16.34 18.52 -14.06
CA LEU A 151 15.61 19.76 -14.36
C LEU A 151 15.87 20.88 -13.34
N GLY A 152 16.48 20.56 -12.19
CA GLY A 152 16.88 21.52 -11.17
C GLY A 152 18.39 21.76 -11.16
N ASN A 153 18.81 23.01 -11.43
CA ASN A 153 20.13 23.51 -11.06
C ASN A 153 20.24 23.65 -9.53
#